data_AF-A0A2W5ZFA4-F1
#
_entry.id   AF-A0A2W5ZFA4-F1
#
_cell.length_a   1.000
_cell.length_b   1.000
_cell.length_c   1.000
_cell.angle_alpha   90.00
_cell.angle_beta   90.00
_cell.angle_gamma   90.00
#
_symmetry.space_group_name_H-M   'P 1'
#
loop_
_entity.id
_entity.type
_entity.pdbx_description
1 polymer ?
#
loop_
_entity_poly.entity_id
_entity_poly.type
_entity_poly.pdbx_seq_one_letter_code
_entity_poly.pdbx_strand_id
1 'polypeptide(L)'
;MGAGLAFSRSAGRACVPAAGRRGWPRTTGEFKSFEGRIDIDFDRPSRNRVDFRVAAKSVDVNSATLDDYLRSEAFLNVTNFPGMRFISRTI
;
A
#
# COMPACT_ATOMS: atom_id res chain seq x y z
N MET A 1 -27.54 9.90 0.00
CA MET A 1 -26.81 9.78 1.30
C MET A 1 -25.57 8.94 1.05
N GLY A 2 -24.36 9.51 1.14
CA GLY A 2 -23.12 8.77 0.85
C GLY A 2 -22.63 7.95 2.05
N ALA A 3 -22.14 6.74 1.79
CA ALA A 3 -21.54 5.89 2.82
C ALA A 3 -20.01 6.05 2.79
N GLY A 4 -19.42 6.31 3.97
CA GLY A 4 -17.97 6.36 4.16
C GLY A 4 -17.50 5.07 4.81
N LEU A 5 -16.71 4.27 4.10
CA LEU A 5 -16.08 3.06 4.65
C LEU A 5 -14.65 3.37 5.06
N ALA A 6 -14.38 3.35 6.36
CA ALA A 6 -13.03 3.36 6.90
C ALA A 6 -12.54 1.91 7.05
N PHE A 7 -11.36 1.61 6.53
CA PHE A 7 -10.75 0.29 6.66
C PHE A 7 -9.31 0.41 7.16
N SER A 8 -8.95 -0.48 8.06
CA SER A 8 -7.59 -0.71 8.54
C SER A 8 -7.40 -2.22 8.54
N ARG A 9 -6.37 -2.71 7.86
CA ARG A 9 -6.09 -4.15 7.77
C ARG A 9 -4.65 -4.38 8.18
N SER A 10 -4.43 -5.26 9.16
CA SER A 10 -3.20 -6.04 9.23
C SER A 10 -3.25 -7.06 8.09
N ALA A 11 -2.44 -6.87 7.05
CA ALA A 11 -2.57 -7.62 5.81
C ALA A 11 -2.45 -9.15 6.00
N GLY A 12 -3.33 -9.86 5.29
CA GLY A 12 -3.21 -11.28 5.00
C GLY A 12 -2.70 -11.46 3.57
N ARG A 13 -1.82 -12.43 3.40
CA ARG A 13 -0.89 -12.63 2.26
C ARG A 13 -1.57 -12.61 0.89
N ALA A 14 -1.01 -11.85 -0.04
CA ALA A 14 -1.21 -12.03 -1.47
C ALA A 14 0.02 -12.74 -2.07
N CYS A 15 -0.17 -13.96 -2.59
CA CYS A 15 0.87 -14.75 -3.25
C CYS A 15 0.72 -14.60 -4.77
N VAL A 16 1.78 -14.16 -5.46
CA VAL A 16 1.81 -14.11 -6.93
C VAL A 16 2.69 -15.27 -7.43
N PRO A 17 2.14 -16.24 -8.19
CA PRO A 17 2.94 -17.36 -8.68
C PRO A 17 3.84 -16.93 -9.84
N ALA A 18 5.11 -17.32 -9.79
CA ALA A 18 6.07 -17.10 -10.88
C ALA A 18 6.17 -18.35 -11.76
N ALA A 19 5.86 -18.21 -13.04
CA ALA A 19 6.16 -19.21 -14.08
C ALA A 19 6.98 -18.54 -15.19
N GLY A 20 8.14 -19.11 -15.54
CA GLY A 20 8.84 -18.81 -16.79
C GLY A 20 10.34 -18.54 -16.65
N ARG A 21 11.15 -19.41 -17.27
CA ARG A 21 12.61 -19.31 -17.45
C ARG A 21 13.02 -18.09 -18.30
N ARG A 22 13.59 -17.06 -17.67
CA ARG A 22 14.74 -16.19 -18.07
C ARG A 22 14.66 -14.81 -17.39
N GLY A 23 15.69 -14.46 -16.62
CA GLY A 23 16.12 -13.08 -16.35
C GLY A 23 15.36 -12.30 -15.27
N TRP A 24 16.12 -11.79 -14.30
CA TRP A 24 15.76 -10.89 -13.17
C TRP A 24 14.98 -11.49 -11.98
N PRO A 25 15.52 -11.33 -10.75
CA PRO A 25 14.78 -11.69 -9.53
C PRO A 25 13.58 -10.76 -9.37
N ARG A 26 12.42 -11.35 -9.05
CA ARG A 26 11.22 -10.61 -8.64
C ARG A 26 11.11 -10.66 -7.12
N THR A 27 11.04 -9.49 -6.49
CA THR A 27 10.78 -9.37 -5.06
C THR A 27 9.29 -9.09 -4.84
N THR A 28 8.66 -9.83 -3.94
CA THR A 28 7.28 -9.63 -3.51
C THR A 28 7.25 -9.20 -2.05
N GLY A 29 6.36 -8.29 -1.70
CA GLY A 29 6.15 -7.87 -0.32
C GLY A 29 4.83 -7.11 -0.15
N GLU A 30 4.55 -6.75 1.09
CA GLU A 30 3.33 -6.05 1.48
C GLU A 30 3.63 -4.93 2.47
N PHE A 31 2.68 -4.00 2.62
CA PHE A 31 2.67 -3.04 3.73
C PHE A 31 1.65 -3.49 4.75
N LYS A 32 2.11 -3.82 5.96
CA LYS A 32 1.25 -4.38 7.02
C LYS A 32 0.40 -3.34 7.75
N SER A 33 0.71 -2.06 7.62
CA SER A 33 0.00 -0.98 8.32
C SER A 33 -0.43 0.10 7.34
N PHE A 34 -1.74 0.18 7.13
CA PHE A 34 -2.39 1.20 6.34
C PHE A 34 -3.77 1.52 6.90
N GLU A 35 -4.23 2.72 6.61
CA GLU A 35 -5.58 3.22 6.87
C GLU A 35 -6.16 3.76 5.57
N GLY A 36 -7.45 3.59 5.35
CA GLY A 36 -8.11 4.11 4.17
C GLY A 36 -9.54 4.53 4.42
N ARG A 37 -10.01 5.45 3.59
CA ARG A 37 -11.38 5.91 3.53
C ARG A 37 -11.86 5.85 2.08
N ILE A 38 -13.03 5.24 1.90
CA ILE A 38 -13.75 5.24 0.64
C ILE A 38 -15.05 5.98 0.88
N ASP A 39 -15.22 7.10 0.18
CA ASP A 39 -16.48 7.82 0.13
C ASP A 39 -17.21 7.41 -1.16
N ILE A 40 -18.39 6.80 -0.99
CA ILE A 40 -19.26 6.37 -2.10
C ILE A 40 -20.51 7.24 -2.10
N ASP A 41 -20.73 7.96 -3.20
CA ASP A 41 -21.93 8.73 -3.50
C ASP A 41 -22.71 8.01 -4.61
N PHE A 42 -23.74 7.25 -4.21
CA PHE A 42 -24.57 6.48 -5.14
C PHE A 42 -25.36 7.36 -6.11
N ASP A 43 -25.67 8.59 -5.71
CA ASP A 43 -26.43 9.54 -6.52
C ASP A 43 -25.51 10.26 -7.52
N ARG A 44 -24.22 10.38 -7.20
CA ARG A 44 -23.21 11.07 -8.01
C ARG A 44 -21.87 10.33 -7.98
N PRO A 45 -21.69 9.28 -8.81
CA PRO A 45 -20.45 8.48 -8.85
C PRO A 45 -19.18 9.31 -9.09
N SER A 46 -19.28 10.43 -9.80
CA SER A 46 -18.17 11.37 -10.02
C SER A 46 -17.63 12.02 -8.74
N ARG A 47 -18.34 11.89 -7.61
CA ARG A 47 -17.91 12.37 -6.29
C ARG A 47 -17.29 11.25 -5.44
N ASN A 48 -17.22 10.03 -5.96
CA ASN A 48 -16.55 8.94 -5.25
C ASN A 48 -15.09 9.33 -5.02
N ARG A 49 -14.58 8.98 -3.83
CA ARG A 49 -13.19 9.27 -3.46
C ARG A 49 -12.60 8.12 -2.69
N VAL A 50 -11.38 7.75 -3.05
CA VAL A 50 -10.55 6.81 -2.31
C VAL A 50 -9.33 7.57 -1.82
N ASP A 51 -9.08 7.49 -0.51
CA ASP A 51 -7.93 8.08 0.16
C ASP A 51 -7.33 7.01 1.08
N PHE A 52 -6.07 6.63 0.87
CA PHE A 52 -5.41 5.73 1.80
C PHE A 52 -4.02 6.21 2.16
N ARG A 53 -3.63 5.96 3.41
CA ARG A 53 -2.32 6.22 3.97
C ARG A 53 -1.67 4.91 4.38
N VAL A 54 -0.39 4.79 4.10
CA VAL A 54 0.43 3.61 4.40
C VAL A 54 1.60 4.05 5.25
N ALA A 55 1.87 3.34 6.34
CA ALA A 55 3.08 3.56 7.11
C ALA A 55 4.27 2.91 6.38
N ALA A 56 5.22 3.71 5.91
CA ALA A 56 6.32 3.23 5.06
C ALA A 56 7.20 2.20 5.78
N LYS A 57 7.35 2.32 7.11
CA LYS A 57 8.06 1.35 7.94
C LYS A 57 7.45 -0.06 7.94
N SER A 58 6.19 -0.21 7.53
CA SER A 58 5.46 -1.48 7.57
C SER A 58 5.71 -2.41 6.38
N VAL A 59 6.65 -2.03 5.50
CA VAL A 59 7.13 -2.90 4.42
C VAL A 59 7.64 -4.23 4.99
N ASP A 60 7.22 -5.32 4.38
CA ASP A 60 7.67 -6.69 4.64
C ASP A 60 7.82 -7.42 3.30
N VAL A 61 9.06 -7.78 2.94
CA VAL A 61 9.41 -8.63 1.79
C VAL A 61 9.87 -10.03 2.23
N ASN A 62 9.53 -10.43 3.46
CA ASN A 62 9.88 -11.68 4.10
C ASN A 62 11.41 -11.89 4.24
N SER A 63 12.14 -10.78 4.44
CA SER A 63 13.58 -10.79 4.69
C SER A 63 13.97 -9.54 5.49
N ALA A 64 14.38 -9.73 6.74
CA ALA A 64 14.72 -8.62 7.64
C ALA A 64 15.80 -7.69 7.04
N THR A 65 16.84 -8.26 6.42
CA THR A 65 17.90 -7.47 5.78
C THR A 65 17.38 -6.61 4.63
N LEU A 66 16.50 -7.15 3.78
CA LEU A 66 15.92 -6.38 2.68
C LEU A 66 14.92 -5.35 3.18
N ASP A 67 14.13 -5.68 4.20
CA ASP A 67 13.22 -4.74 4.83
C ASP A 67 13.98 -3.53 5.39
N ASP A 68 15.08 -3.74 6.10
CA ASP A 68 15.90 -2.66 6.66
C ASP A 68 16.53 -1.81 5.56
N TYR A 69 16.98 -2.43 4.47
CA TYR A 69 17.50 -1.70 3.32
C TYR A 69 16.41 -0.87 2.63
N LEU A 70 15.20 -1.41 2.46
CA LEU A 70 14.06 -0.67 1.92
C LEU A 70 13.64 0.50 2.80
N ARG A 71 13.77 0.37 4.13
CA ARG A 71 13.48 1.45 5.09
C ARG A 71 14.53 2.55 5.09
N SER A 72 15.75 2.26 4.65
CA SER A 72 16.88 3.20 4.67
C SER A 72 16.71 4.41 3.76
N GLU A 73 17.61 5.38 3.91
CA GLU A 73 17.66 6.60 3.08
C GLU A 73 17.85 6.33 1.59
N ALA A 74 18.37 5.15 1.22
CA ALA A 74 18.58 4.76 -0.18
C ALA A 74 17.27 4.46 -0.93
N PHE A 75 16.18 4.20 -0.21
CA PHE A 75 14.87 3.88 -0.80
C PHE A 75 13.75 4.69 -0.18
N LEU A 76 12.97 4.11 0.74
CA LEU A 76 11.77 4.73 1.28
C LEU A 76 12.10 5.87 2.24
N ASN A 77 13.31 5.88 2.81
CA ASN A 77 13.79 6.89 3.73
C ASN A 77 12.74 7.20 4.82
N VAL A 78 12.36 6.16 5.56
CA VAL A 78 11.18 6.21 6.45
C VAL A 78 11.35 7.18 7.61
N THR A 79 12.58 7.58 7.93
CA THR A 79 12.89 8.62 8.90
C THR A 79 12.37 9.98 8.44
N ASN A 80 12.57 10.32 7.16
CA ASN A 80 12.14 11.60 6.60
C ASN A 80 10.74 11.53 5.96
N PHE A 81 10.33 10.37 5.46
CA PHE A 81 9.05 10.14 4.80
C PHE A 81 8.30 8.95 5.45
N PRO A 82 7.78 9.12 6.68
CA PRO A 82 7.17 8.01 7.43
C PRO A 82 5.85 7.49 6.85
N GLY A 83 5.20 8.28 5.98
CA GLY A 83 3.89 7.96 5.42
C GLY A 83 3.82 8.17 3.90
N MET A 84 3.16 7.23 3.23
CA MET A 84 2.76 7.37 1.83
C MET A 84 1.25 7.57 1.75
N ARG A 85 0.78 8.41 0.83
CA ARG A 85 -0.65 8.67 0.66
C ARG A 85 -1.05 8.59 -0.80
N PHE A 86 -2.17 7.93 -1.06
CA PHE A 86 -2.82 7.91 -2.36
C PHE A 86 -4.18 8.60 -2.25
N ILE A 87 -4.47 9.47 -3.22
CA ILE A 87 -5.77 10.13 -3.35
C ILE A 87 -6.23 9.96 -4.79
N SER A 88 -7.38 9.33 -4.99
CA SER A 88 -8.00 9.19 -6.31
C SER A 88 -8.34 10.58 -6.89
N ARG A 89 -8.03 10.81 -8.17
CA ARG A 89 -8.42 12.05 -8.86
C ARG A 89 -9.75 11.93 -9.59
N THR A 90 -9.99 10.77 -10.21
CA THR A 90 -11.23 10.45 -10.91
C THR A 90 -11.49 8.97 -10.68
N ILE A 91 -12.73 8.64 -10.35
CA ILE A 91 -13.24 7.28 -10.17
C ILE A 91 -14.33 7.06 -11.21
#